data_AF-T0ZZ87-F1
#
_entry.id   AF-T0ZZ87-F1
#
_cell.length_a   1.000
_cell.length_b   1.000
_cell.length_c   1.000
_cell.angle_alpha   90.00
_cell.angle_beta   90.00
_cell.angle_gamma   90.00
#
_symmetry.space_group_name_H-M   'P 1'
#
loop_
_entity.id
_entity.type
_entity.pdbx_description
1 polymer ?
#
loop_
_entity_poly.entity_id
_entity_poly.type
_entity_poly.pdbx_seq_one_letter_code
_entity_poly.pdbx_strand_id
1 'polypeptide(L)'
;NPATVGLDPDRLLESVTGFRRDLSETEPNLGMFGSERDGGFRRIVASLEQSMFGETLYPSVEEKAANLLYFIVKDHPFSDGNKR
;
A
#
# COMPACT_ATOMS: atom_id res chain seq x y z
N ASN A 1 2.49 12.43 -19.11
CA ASN A 1 2.05 11.03 -19.30
C ASN A 1 1.68 10.48 -17.93
N PRO A 2 0.43 10.13 -17.63
CA PRO A 2 0.03 9.64 -16.30
C PRO A 2 0.80 8.38 -15.83
N ALA A 3 1.53 7.71 -16.74
CA ALA A 3 2.38 6.55 -16.46
C ALA A 3 3.67 6.83 -15.62
N THR A 4 3.87 8.03 -15.07
CA THR A 4 5.09 8.40 -14.31
C THR A 4 4.85 8.83 -12.86
N VAL A 5 3.67 8.58 -12.31
CA VAL A 5 3.48 8.74 -10.86
C VAL A 5 4.13 7.53 -10.18
N GLY A 6 5.39 7.71 -9.76
CA GLY A 6 6.06 6.73 -8.90
C GLY A 6 5.31 6.60 -7.58
N LEU A 7 5.13 5.37 -7.10
CA LEU A 7 4.51 5.12 -5.81
C LEU A 7 5.47 5.54 -4.69
N ASP A 8 5.17 6.65 -4.03
CA ASP A 8 5.88 7.12 -2.84
C ASP A 8 5.30 6.40 -1.59
N PRO A 9 6.07 5.54 -0.91
CA PRO A 9 5.59 4.82 0.26
C PRO A 9 5.14 5.73 1.40
N ASP A 10 5.77 6.90 1.57
CA ASP A 10 5.44 7.83 2.66
C ASP A 10 4.06 8.45 2.43
N ARG A 11 3.80 8.94 1.21
CA ARG A 11 2.48 9.43 0.78
C ARG A 11 1.37 8.38 0.93
N LEU A 12 1.67 7.13 0.62
CA LEU A 12 0.71 6.04 0.73
C LEU A 12 0.41 5.71 2.20
N LEU A 13 1.41 5.72 3.08
CA LEU A 13 1.22 5.57 4.52
C LEU A 13 0.46 6.75 5.14
N GLU A 14 0.68 7.97 4.65
CA GLU A 14 -0.15 9.13 5.00
C GLU A 14 -1.62 8.91 4.63
N SER A 15 -1.88 8.30 3.47
CA SER A 15 -3.24 7.99 3.01
C SER A 15 -3.90 6.93 3.90
N VAL A 16 -3.16 5.90 4.33
CA VAL A 16 -3.63 4.91 5.31
C VAL A 16 -3.93 5.56 6.67
N THR A 17 -3.09 6.52 7.09
CA THR A 17 -3.31 7.28 8.33
C THR A 17 -4.54 8.18 8.23
N GLY A 18 -4.78 8.79 7.07
CA GLY A 18 -6.01 9.53 6.77
C GLY A 18 -7.23 8.63 6.89
N PHE A 19 -7.20 7.47 6.24
CA PHE A 19 -8.31 6.52 6.31
C PHE A 19 -8.58 6.01 7.73
N ARG A 20 -7.53 5.75 8.51
CA ARG A 20 -7.66 5.43 9.95
C ARG A 20 -8.38 6.54 10.73
N ARG A 21 -8.10 7.81 10.41
CA ARG A 21 -8.76 8.95 11.06
C ARG A 21 -10.25 8.97 10.73
N ASP A 22 -10.59 8.79 9.47
CA ASP A 22 -12.00 8.76 9.03
C ASP A 22 -12.76 7.61 9.68
N LEU A 23 -12.13 6.43 9.80
CA LEU A 23 -12.73 5.29 10.51
C LEU A 23 -12.92 5.55 12.01
N SER A 24 -12.09 6.38 12.64
CA SER A 24 -12.19 6.62 14.08
C SER A 24 -13.48 7.34 14.49
N GLU A 25 -14.16 7.97 13.54
CA GLU A 25 -15.48 8.58 13.75
C GLU A 25 -16.60 7.54 13.88
N THR A 26 -16.41 6.36 13.28
CA THR A 26 -17.43 5.29 13.24
C THR A 26 -17.05 4.05 14.04
N GLU A 27 -15.75 3.84 14.30
CA GLU A 27 -15.22 2.68 14.99
C GLU A 27 -14.36 3.07 16.21
N PRO A 28 -14.84 2.85 17.44
CA PRO A 28 -14.15 3.30 18.65
C PRO A 28 -12.91 2.47 19.03
N ASN A 29 -12.66 1.33 18.37
CA ASN A 29 -11.56 0.42 18.70
C ASN A 29 -10.75 0.03 17.45
N LEU A 30 -9.93 0.96 16.98
CA LEU A 30 -9.03 0.72 15.84
C LEU A 30 -7.67 0.11 16.22
N GLY A 31 -7.28 0.11 17.50
CA GLY A 31 -6.04 -0.52 17.97
C GLY A 31 -4.82 -0.24 17.09
N MET A 32 -4.27 -1.29 16.47
CA MET A 32 -3.10 -1.24 15.58
C MET A 32 -3.46 -1.18 14.08
N PHE A 33 -4.70 -0.85 13.73
CA PHE A 33 -5.15 -0.70 12.35
C PHE A 33 -4.22 0.21 11.54
N GLY A 34 -3.79 -0.27 10.38
CA GLY A 34 -2.92 0.48 9.46
C GLY A 34 -1.49 0.72 9.98
N SER A 35 -1.10 0.12 11.12
CA SER A 35 0.26 0.26 11.64
C SER A 35 1.22 -0.63 10.87
N GLU A 36 2.17 -0.05 10.14
CA GLU A 36 3.15 -0.78 9.34
C GLU A 36 3.96 -1.74 10.23
N ARG A 37 4.15 -2.97 9.75
CA ARG A 37 4.91 -4.02 10.42
C ARG A 37 6.22 -4.24 9.69
N ASP A 38 7.34 -4.05 10.40
CA ASP A 38 8.70 -4.36 9.93
C ASP A 38 9.06 -3.76 8.55
N GLY A 39 8.50 -2.61 8.17
CA GLY A 39 8.70 -2.02 6.84
C GLY A 39 8.07 -2.81 5.68
N GLY A 40 7.11 -3.70 5.97
CA GLY A 40 6.49 -4.59 5.00
C GLY A 40 5.76 -3.86 3.89
N PHE A 41 5.06 -2.77 4.21
CA PHE A 41 4.31 -2.00 3.22
C PHE A 41 5.27 -1.31 2.25
N ARG A 42 6.33 -0.69 2.76
CA ARG A 42 7.40 -0.11 1.93
C ARG A 42 8.04 -1.13 1.00
N ARG A 43 8.26 -2.37 1.45
CA ARG A 43 8.79 -3.45 0.59
C ARG A 43 7.83 -3.80 -0.54
N ILE A 44 6.53 -3.88 -0.28
CA ILE A 44 5.53 -4.11 -1.32
C ILE A 44 5.58 -2.98 -2.36
N VAL A 45 5.55 -1.72 -1.90
CA VAL A 45 5.61 -0.56 -2.80
C VAL A 45 6.88 -0.57 -3.63
N ALA A 46 8.04 -0.85 -3.02
CA ALA A 46 9.30 -0.97 -3.74
C ALA A 46 9.27 -2.09 -4.78
N SER A 47 8.62 -3.22 -4.50
CA SER A 47 8.45 -4.32 -5.45
C SER A 47 7.59 -3.93 -6.67
N LEU A 48 6.61 -3.04 -6.49
CA LEU A 48 5.73 -2.58 -7.59
C LEU A 48 6.43 -1.62 -8.55
N GLU A 49 7.50 -0.96 -8.11
CA GLU A 49 8.33 -0.06 -8.92
C GLU A 49 9.54 -0.77 -9.55
N GLN A 50 9.68 -2.08 -9.37
CA GLN A 50 10.77 -2.84 -9.99
C GLN A 50 10.62 -2.93 -11.52
N SER A 51 11.77 -3.07 -12.19
CA SER A 51 11.86 -3.27 -13.63
C SER A 51 12.70 -4.50 -13.97
N MET A 52 12.40 -5.11 -15.12
CA MET A 52 13.12 -6.24 -15.68
C MET A 52 13.37 -5.95 -17.17
N PHE A 53 14.61 -6.16 -17.64
CA PHE A 53 15.01 -5.90 -19.02
C PHE A 53 14.69 -4.48 -19.54
N GLY A 54 14.67 -3.48 -18.65
CA GLY A 54 14.38 -2.09 -19.00
C GLY A 54 12.89 -1.73 -19.01
N GLU A 55 12.00 -2.67 -18.70
CA GLU A 55 10.56 -2.46 -18.62
C GLU A 55 10.06 -2.62 -17.18
N THR A 56 9.14 -1.76 -16.74
CA THR A 56 8.50 -1.90 -15.41
C THR A 56 7.66 -3.16 -15.37
N LEU A 57 7.73 -3.91 -14.26
CA LEU A 57 6.97 -5.15 -14.09
C LEU A 57 5.45 -4.95 -14.14
N TYR A 58 5.00 -3.75 -13.77
CA TYR A 58 3.59 -3.35 -13.76
C TYR A 58 3.44 -2.03 -14.53
N PRO A 59 3.27 -2.08 -15.87
CA PRO A 59 3.29 -0.90 -16.72
C PRO A 59 2.03 -0.03 -16.58
N SER A 60 0.87 -0.61 -16.26
CA SER A 60 -0.37 0.15 -16.06
C SER A 60 -0.66 0.46 -14.59
N VAL A 61 -1.49 1.49 -14.36
CA VAL A 61 -1.94 1.86 -13.01
C VAL A 61 -2.83 0.75 -12.44
N GLU A 62 -3.65 0.13 -13.28
CA GLU A 62 -4.55 -0.97 -12.93
C GLU A 62 -3.76 -2.20 -12.47
N GLU A 63 -2.67 -2.56 -13.16
CA GLU A 63 -1.79 -3.66 -12.75
C GLU A 63 -1.10 -3.36 -11.41
N LYS A 64 -0.58 -2.14 -11.24
CA LYS A 64 0.01 -1.71 -9.96
C LYS A 64 -1.00 -1.78 -8.82
N ALA A 65 -2.23 -1.30 -9.03
CA ALA A 65 -3.29 -1.32 -8.04
C ALA A 65 -3.74 -2.75 -7.69
N ALA A 66 -3.93 -3.62 -8.68
CA ALA A 66 -4.33 -5.01 -8.47
C ALA A 66 -3.27 -5.78 -7.67
N ASN A 67 -1.98 -5.60 -8.02
CA ASN A 67 -0.88 -6.25 -7.31
C ASN A 67 -0.66 -5.65 -5.92
N LEU A 68 -0.81 -4.33 -5.74
CA LEU A 68 -0.80 -3.71 -4.42
C LEU A 68 -1.83 -4.34 -3.49
N LEU A 69 -3.09 -4.44 -3.94
CA LEU A 69 -4.17 -5.07 -3.17
C LEU A 69 -3.84 -6.53 -2.85
N TYR A 70 -3.40 -7.29 -3.85
CA TYR A 70 -3.02 -8.69 -3.68
C TYR A 70 -1.91 -8.86 -2.63
N PHE A 71 -0.84 -8.08 -2.71
CA PHE A 71 0.29 -8.16 -1.79
C PHE A 71 -0.06 -7.71 -0.38
N ILE A 72 -0.89 -6.68 -0.21
CA ILE A 72 -1.33 -6.27 1.14
C ILE A 72 -2.13 -7.41 1.80
N VAL A 73 -3.06 -8.01 1.07
CA VAL A 73 -3.87 -9.14 1.60
C VAL A 73 -3.01 -10.38 1.86
N LYS A 74 -2.06 -10.68 0.96
CA LYS A 74 -1.21 -11.87 1.05
C LYS A 74 -0.14 -11.75 2.13
N ASP A 75 0.64 -10.68 2.10
CA ASP A 75 1.89 -10.56 2.87
C ASP A 75 1.67 -9.90 4.24
N HIS A 76 0.45 -9.39 4.49
CA HIS A 76 0.03 -8.79 5.76
C HIS A 76 1.05 -7.74 6.26
N PRO A 77 1.29 -6.66 5.49
CA PRO A 77 2.29 -5.65 5.82
C PRO A 77 1.93 -4.78 7.03
N PHE A 78 0.67 -4.77 7.45
CA PHE A 78 0.19 -4.05 8.63
C PHE A 78 -0.08 -5.00 9.79
N SER A 79 0.01 -4.48 11.01
CA SER A 79 -0.29 -5.22 12.24
C SER A 79 -1.77 -5.61 12.33
N ASP A 80 -2.66 -4.77 11.80
CA ASP A 80 -4.09 -5.04 11.66
C ASP A 80 -4.66 -4.26 10.47
N GLY A 81 -5.80 -4.69 9.93
CA GLY A 81 -6.52 -3.99 8.86
C GLY A 81 -6.14 -4.36 7.42
N ASN A 82 -5.30 -5.37 7.18
CA ASN A 82 -4.77 -5.72 5.84
C ASN A 82 -5.83 -6.00 4.74
N LYS A 83 -7.09 -6.27 5.11
CA LYS A 83 -8.17 -6.59 4.15
C LYS A 83 -9.15 -5.43 3.94
N ARG A 84 -8.97 -4.33 4.67
CA ARG A 84 -9.91 -3.22 4.76
C ARG A 84 -9.40 -2.02 3.98
#